data_AF-A0A958BBR6-F1
#
_entry.id   AF-A0A958BBR6-F1
#
_cell.length_a   1.000
_cell.length_b   1.000
_cell.length_c   1.000
_cell.angle_alpha   90.00
_cell.angle_beta   90.00
_cell.angle_gamma   90.00
#
_symmetry.space_group_name_H-M   'P 1'
#
loop_
_entity.id
_entity.type
_entity.pdbx_description
1 polymer ?
#
loop_
_entity_poly.entity_id
_entity_poly.type
_entity_poly.pdbx_seq_one_letter_code
_entity_poly.pdbx_strand_id
1 'polypeptide(L)'
;MARKPKSLMAQIKTMALRWPNFKPELGRYPQTVVWRGQLAGLERAFTLSIEYGSPLADSNQLCRKMPVIRVLFPRLVMNFAAEEEAPLPHVYFEEPDYTLSPLCLFDPQAGEWNRTMYIADTIVPWAARWLACYELWETTGRWYGGGRHVDLKENAD
;
A
#
# COMPACT_ATOMS: atom_id res chain seq x y z
N MET A 1 -7.33 28.18 -0.38
CA MET A 1 -5.89 27.95 -0.06
C MET A 1 -5.55 26.49 -0.32
N ALA A 2 -4.52 26.19 -1.11
CA ALA A 2 -4.07 24.82 -1.29
C ALA A 2 -3.51 24.26 0.03
N ARG A 3 -3.92 23.06 0.43
CA ARG A 3 -3.43 22.42 1.66
C ARG A 3 -1.94 22.10 1.50
N LYS A 4 -1.13 22.33 2.53
CA LYS A 4 0.30 22.00 2.52
C LYS A 4 0.51 20.49 2.68
N PRO A 5 1.52 19.89 2.01
CA PRO A 5 1.92 18.52 2.25
C PRO A 5 2.23 18.26 3.74
N LYS A 6 1.88 17.08 4.23
CA LYS A 6 2.20 16.64 5.59
C LYS A 6 3.68 16.26 5.67
N SER A 7 4.38 16.82 6.65
CA SER A 7 5.77 16.44 6.91
C SER A 7 5.86 14.98 7.35
N LEU A 8 7.03 14.37 7.17
CA LEU A 8 7.28 12.99 7.61
C LEU A 8 7.02 12.83 9.12
N MET A 9 7.46 13.79 9.93
CA MET A 9 7.19 13.82 11.37
C MET A 9 5.69 13.88 11.69
N ALA A 10 4.91 14.67 10.93
CA ALA A 10 3.46 14.72 11.12
C ALA A 10 2.79 13.38 10.75
N GLN A 11 3.26 12.70 9.69
CA GLN A 11 2.81 11.36 9.35
C GLN A 11 3.12 10.36 10.48
N ILE A 12 4.35 10.37 10.99
CA ILE A 12 4.80 9.48 12.09
C ILE A 12 3.95 9.67 13.35
N LYS A 13 3.77 10.92 13.80
CA LYS A 13 2.96 11.23 14.98
C LYS A 13 1.50 10.79 14.82
N THR A 14 0.92 11.02 13.64
CA THR A 14 -0.48 10.66 13.38
C THR A 14 -0.66 9.15 13.29
N MET A 15 0.30 8.44 12.67
CA MET A 15 0.30 6.98 12.63
C MET A 15 0.36 6.37 14.03
N ALA A 16 1.27 6.85 14.88
CA ALA A 16 1.40 6.35 16.25
C ALA A 16 0.14 6.58 17.09
N LEU A 17 -0.60 7.68 16.84
CA LEU A 17 -1.85 7.99 17.54
C LEU A 17 -3.03 7.12 17.09
N ARG A 18 -3.18 6.89 15.77
CA ARG A 18 -4.34 6.19 15.19
C ARG A 18 -4.16 4.68 15.11
N TRP A 19 -2.94 4.25 14.84
CA TRP A 19 -2.56 2.85 14.60
C TRP A 19 -1.34 2.51 15.46
N PRO A 20 -1.48 2.45 16.79
CA PRO A 20 -0.35 2.26 17.70
C PRO A 20 0.36 0.92 17.52
N ASN A 21 -0.27 -0.04 16.85
CA ASN A 21 0.31 -1.32 16.47
C ASN A 21 1.24 -1.23 15.23
N PHE A 22 1.16 -0.17 14.43
CA PHE A 22 2.13 0.12 13.36
C PHE A 22 3.34 0.84 13.94
N LYS A 23 4.39 0.08 14.25
CA LYS A 23 5.63 0.60 14.81
C LYS A 23 6.55 1.10 13.70
N PRO A 24 7.14 2.30 13.84
CA PRO A 24 8.17 2.74 12.92
C PRO A 24 9.43 1.89 13.12
N GLU A 25 9.98 1.40 12.02
CA GLU A 25 11.29 0.74 11.97
C GLU A 25 12.31 1.66 11.28
N LEU A 26 13.60 1.33 11.43
CA LEU A 26 14.70 2.09 10.85
C LEU A 26 14.64 2.08 9.30
N GLY A 27 14.01 3.12 8.74
CA GLY A 27 14.29 3.58 7.38
C GLY A 27 15.56 4.45 7.32
N ARG A 28 15.88 5.04 6.16
CA ARG A 28 16.89 6.11 6.06
C ARG A 28 16.31 7.43 6.59
N TYR A 29 15.84 7.45 7.83
CA TYR A 29 15.34 8.66 8.47
C TYR A 29 16.43 9.75 8.45
N PRO A 30 16.12 11.03 8.16
CA PRO A 30 14.79 11.64 8.01
C PRO A 30 14.18 11.58 6.61
N GLN A 31 14.76 10.80 5.69
CA GLN A 31 14.36 10.78 4.29
C GLN A 31 13.18 9.84 4.04
N THR A 32 13.17 8.68 4.70
CA THR A 32 12.09 7.69 4.63
C THR A 32 11.73 7.17 6.01
N VAL A 33 10.53 6.62 6.12
CA VAL A 33 10.08 5.84 7.27
C VAL A 33 9.44 4.57 6.75
N VAL A 34 9.63 3.47 7.48
CA VAL A 34 8.92 2.21 7.28
C VAL A 34 8.14 1.96 8.55
N TRP A 35 6.84 1.69 8.44
CA TRP A 35 6.05 1.16 9.54
C TRP A 35 5.83 -0.33 9.31
N ARG A 36 5.93 -1.14 10.37
CA ARG A 36 5.42 -2.51 10.39
C ARG A 36 4.33 -2.66 11.42
N GLY A 37 3.26 -3.33 11.05
CA GLY A 37 2.10 -3.53 11.91
C GLY A 37 1.19 -4.59 11.35
N GLN A 38 0.17 -4.94 12.14
CA GLN A 38 -0.81 -5.95 11.76
C GLN A 38 -2.15 -5.31 11.39
N LEU A 39 -2.84 -5.88 10.40
CA LEU A 39 -4.23 -5.57 10.09
C LEU A 39 -5.01 -6.87 9.95
N ALA A 40 -6.23 -6.90 10.47
CA ALA A 40 -7.17 -7.95 10.15
C ALA A 40 -7.75 -7.73 8.74
N GLY A 41 -7.87 -8.80 7.97
CA GLY A 41 -8.81 -8.85 6.85
C GLY A 41 -10.21 -9.16 7.38
N LEU A 42 -10.86 -10.17 6.80
CA LEU A 42 -12.14 -10.70 7.30
C LEU A 42 -11.91 -11.70 8.43
N GLU A 43 -11.09 -12.73 8.18
CA GLU A 43 -10.94 -13.85 9.11
C GLU A 43 -9.52 -13.98 9.66
N ARG A 44 -8.50 -13.49 8.94
CA ARG A 44 -7.10 -13.61 9.38
C ARG A 44 -6.39 -12.26 9.52
N ALA A 45 -5.35 -12.24 10.36
CA ALA A 45 -4.47 -11.11 10.51
C ALA A 45 -3.27 -11.20 9.56
N PHE A 46 -2.90 -10.07 8.99
CA PHE A 46 -1.74 -9.90 8.13
C PHE A 46 -0.76 -8.93 8.77
N THR A 47 0.52 -9.21 8.63
CA THR A 47 1.63 -8.30 8.93
C THR A 47 1.99 -7.54 7.67
N LEU A 48 1.98 -6.22 7.72
CA LEU A 48 2.25 -5.35 6.59
C LEU A 48 3.49 -4.49 6.86
N SER A 49 4.17 -4.10 5.78
CA SER A 49 5.06 -2.93 5.78
C SER A 49 4.43 -1.79 5.01
N ILE A 50 4.58 -0.56 5.53
CA ILE A 50 4.23 0.68 4.83
C ILE A 50 5.48 1.54 4.77
N GLU A 51 6.02 1.75 3.57
CA GLU A 51 7.16 2.63 3.35
C GLU A 51 6.69 3.97 2.77
N TYR A 52 7.22 5.07 3.28
CA TYR A 52 6.94 6.41 2.77
C TYR A 52 8.15 7.33 2.92
N GLY A 53 8.41 8.12 1.88
CA GLY A 53 9.47 9.12 1.84
C GLY A 53 8.96 10.49 1.43
N SER A 54 9.59 11.53 1.97
CA SER A 54 9.43 12.88 1.41
C SER A 54 9.95 12.90 -0.03
N PRO A 55 9.38 13.73 -0.93
CA PRO A 55 9.90 13.92 -2.28
C PRO A 55 11.40 14.22 -2.26
N LEU A 56 12.12 13.60 -3.18
CA LEU A 56 13.54 13.84 -3.39
C LEU A 56 13.72 14.05 -4.89
N ALA A 57 14.35 15.17 -5.28
CA ALA A 57 14.65 15.46 -6.67
C ALA A 57 15.43 14.29 -7.29
N ASP A 58 15.14 13.98 -8.55
CA ASP A 58 15.82 12.95 -9.34
C ASP A 58 15.70 11.50 -8.81
N SER A 59 14.81 11.27 -7.83
CA SER A 59 14.55 9.93 -7.30
C SER A 59 13.35 9.29 -7.99
N ASN A 60 13.58 8.12 -8.61
CA ASN A 60 12.52 7.27 -9.16
C ASN A 60 11.95 6.26 -8.15
N GLN A 61 12.37 6.32 -6.89
CA GLN A 61 11.85 5.43 -5.84
C GLN A 61 10.35 5.63 -5.64
N LEU A 62 9.57 4.55 -5.72
CA LEU A 62 8.12 4.62 -5.60
C LEU A 62 7.67 5.21 -4.24
N CYS A 63 8.40 4.92 -3.17
CA CYS A 63 8.14 5.47 -1.83
C CYS A 63 8.26 7.00 -1.75
N ARG A 64 8.93 7.64 -2.72
CA ARG A 64 9.00 9.11 -2.86
C ARG A 64 7.79 9.66 -3.59
N LYS A 65 7.16 8.85 -4.44
CA LYS A 65 6.00 9.20 -5.25
C LYS A 65 4.69 8.97 -4.49
N MET A 66 4.61 7.89 -3.71
CA MET A 66 3.45 7.50 -2.94
C MET A 66 3.80 6.53 -1.79
N PRO A 67 2.89 6.27 -0.84
CA PRO A 67 3.07 5.20 0.14
C PRO A 67 3.15 3.84 -0.54
N VAL A 68 4.10 3.00 -0.13
CA VAL A 68 4.32 1.66 -0.68
C VAL A 68 3.98 0.63 0.38
N ILE A 69 2.95 -0.17 0.15
CA ILE A 69 2.38 -1.10 1.12
C ILE A 69 2.65 -2.52 0.63
N ARG A 70 3.18 -3.40 1.48
CA ARG A 70 3.39 -4.82 1.15
C ARG A 70 2.86 -5.72 2.26
N VAL A 71 2.32 -6.86 1.89
CA VAL A 71 1.92 -7.92 2.81
C VAL A 71 3.13 -8.82 3.05
N LEU A 72 3.59 -8.89 4.29
CA LEU A 72 4.80 -9.62 4.67
C LEU A 72 4.48 -11.05 5.11
N PHE A 73 3.39 -11.22 5.86
CA PHE A 73 2.97 -12.49 6.42
C PHE A 73 1.47 -12.52 6.77
N PRO A 74 0.73 -13.60 6.50
CA PRO A 74 1.12 -14.67 5.58
C PRO A 74 1.40 -14.07 4.18
N ARG A 75 2.25 -14.74 3.40
CA ARG A 75 2.54 -14.29 2.03
C ARG A 75 1.29 -14.37 1.18
N LEU A 76 1.16 -13.47 0.22
CA LEU A 76 0.11 -13.54 -0.78
C LEU A 76 0.26 -14.83 -1.60
N VAL A 77 -0.87 -15.42 -1.97
CA VAL A 77 -0.92 -16.64 -2.77
C VAL A 77 -1.28 -16.27 -4.20
N MET A 78 -0.41 -16.63 -5.14
CA MET A 78 -0.70 -16.46 -6.56
C MET A 78 -1.72 -17.50 -7.00
N ASN A 79 -2.89 -17.05 -7.46
CA ASN A 79 -3.93 -17.91 -7.98
C ASN A 79 -4.09 -17.70 -9.49
N PHE A 80 -3.38 -18.49 -10.27
CA PHE A 80 -3.43 -18.45 -11.73
C PHE A 80 -4.74 -18.97 -12.32
N ALA A 81 -5.56 -19.65 -11.50
CA ALA A 81 -6.87 -20.17 -11.89
C ALA A 81 -8.03 -19.26 -11.45
N ALA A 82 -7.75 -18.10 -10.84
CA ALA A 82 -8.77 -17.13 -10.48
C ALA A 82 -9.50 -16.63 -11.75
N GLU A 83 -10.81 -16.44 -11.63
CA GLU A 83 -11.67 -15.97 -12.72
C GLU A 83 -11.38 -14.50 -13.06
N GLU A 84 -11.10 -13.70 -12.02
CA GLU A 84 -10.85 -12.27 -12.12
C GLU A 84 -9.49 -11.95 -11.48
N GLU A 85 -8.77 -10.95 -12.00
CA GLU A 85 -7.59 -10.37 -11.36
C GLU A 85 -6.45 -11.38 -11.04
N ALA A 86 -6.30 -12.41 -11.87
CA ALA A 86 -5.18 -13.36 -11.79
C ALA A 86 -3.85 -12.70 -12.23
N PRO A 87 -2.70 -13.09 -11.66
CA PRO A 87 -2.53 -14.07 -10.59
C PRO A 87 -2.61 -13.47 -9.18
N LEU A 88 -2.67 -12.15 -9.04
CA LEU A 88 -2.85 -11.41 -7.79
C LEU A 88 -3.63 -10.12 -8.06
N PRO A 89 -4.65 -9.80 -7.25
CA PRO A 89 -5.49 -8.66 -7.53
C PRO A 89 -4.85 -7.36 -7.10
N HIS A 90 -4.89 -6.34 -7.96
CA HIS A 90 -4.52 -4.98 -7.61
C HIS A 90 -3.16 -4.88 -6.87
N VAL A 91 -2.11 -5.40 -7.49
CA VAL A 91 -0.72 -5.20 -7.05
C VAL A 91 0.09 -4.54 -8.16
N TYR A 92 1.23 -3.96 -7.81
CA TYR A 92 2.26 -3.53 -8.75
C TYR A 92 3.32 -4.62 -8.84
N PHE A 93 3.23 -5.49 -9.85
CA PHE A 93 4.13 -6.65 -9.96
C PHE A 93 5.61 -6.25 -9.95
N GLU A 94 6.32 -6.76 -8.95
CA GLU A 94 7.74 -6.47 -8.71
C GLU A 94 8.54 -7.77 -8.55
N GLU A 95 9.58 -7.92 -9.36
CA GLU A 95 10.54 -9.03 -9.25
C GLU A 95 11.52 -8.81 -8.09
N PRO A 96 12.11 -9.88 -7.52
CA PRO A 96 11.99 -11.29 -7.93
C PRO A 96 10.82 -12.04 -7.28
N ASP A 97 10.14 -11.44 -6.31
CA ASP A 97 9.09 -12.11 -5.54
C ASP A 97 7.76 -11.36 -5.65
N TYR A 98 6.91 -11.82 -6.56
CA TYR A 98 5.59 -11.21 -6.79
C TYR A 98 4.66 -11.29 -5.58
N THR A 99 4.89 -12.20 -4.62
CA THR A 99 4.10 -12.27 -3.38
C THR A 99 4.39 -11.11 -2.42
N LEU A 100 5.44 -10.35 -2.70
CA LEU A 100 5.81 -9.10 -2.02
C LEU A 100 5.51 -7.84 -2.85
N SER A 101 4.80 -7.97 -3.97
CA SER A 101 4.43 -6.83 -4.80
C SER A 101 3.68 -5.77 -3.99
N PRO A 102 3.97 -4.48 -4.18
CA PRO A 102 3.21 -3.41 -3.54
C PRO A 102 1.73 -3.43 -3.88
N LEU A 103 0.87 -3.17 -2.91
CA LEU A 103 -0.57 -3.08 -3.12
C LEU A 103 -0.93 -1.81 -3.93
N CYS A 104 -1.82 -1.96 -4.90
CA CYS A 104 -2.50 -0.88 -5.61
C CYS A 104 -3.79 -0.53 -4.87
N LEU A 105 -3.71 0.45 -3.95
CA LEU A 105 -4.83 0.81 -3.06
C LEU A 105 -5.68 1.98 -3.56
N PHE A 106 -5.20 2.72 -4.55
CA PHE A 106 -5.86 3.92 -5.07
C PHE A 106 -5.33 4.22 -6.48
N ASP A 107 -6.08 5.01 -7.23
CA ASP A 107 -5.70 5.50 -8.55
C ASP A 107 -4.95 6.84 -8.44
N PRO A 108 -3.62 6.88 -8.69
CA PRO A 108 -2.86 8.12 -8.63
C PRO A 108 -3.30 9.15 -9.69
N GLN A 109 -3.84 8.71 -10.82
CA GLN A 109 -4.29 9.58 -11.90
C GLN A 109 -5.62 10.26 -11.57
N ALA A 110 -6.49 9.58 -10.82
CA ALA A 110 -7.72 10.15 -10.30
C ALA A 110 -7.49 11.10 -9.11
N GLY A 111 -6.26 11.21 -8.60
CA GLY A 111 -5.91 12.11 -7.50
C GLY A 111 -6.55 11.72 -6.15
N GLU A 112 -6.95 10.46 -6.00
CA GLU A 112 -7.61 9.94 -4.79
C GLU A 112 -6.76 10.11 -3.54
N TRP A 113 -5.44 10.02 -3.71
CA TRP A 113 -4.48 10.29 -2.66
C TRP A 113 -3.51 11.40 -3.06
N ASN A 114 -3.20 12.26 -2.11
CA ASN A 114 -2.10 13.20 -2.24
C ASN A 114 -1.42 13.45 -0.88
N ARG A 115 -0.25 14.08 -0.92
CA ARG A 115 0.61 14.29 0.25
C ARG A 115 0.02 15.19 1.34
N THR A 116 -1.13 15.84 1.09
CA THR A 116 -1.83 16.62 2.12
C THR A 116 -2.69 15.74 3.04
N MET A 117 -2.85 14.46 2.69
CA MET A 117 -3.61 13.47 3.44
C MET A 117 -2.70 12.67 4.38
N TYR A 118 -3.26 12.19 5.50
CA TYR A 118 -2.54 11.33 6.43
C TYR A 118 -2.64 9.86 5.97
N ILE A 119 -1.50 9.17 5.95
CA ILE A 119 -1.43 7.72 5.65
C ILE A 119 -2.30 6.93 6.63
N ALA A 120 -2.28 7.35 7.89
CA ALA A 120 -3.10 6.77 8.95
C ALA A 120 -4.61 6.85 8.66
N ASP A 121 -5.08 7.92 8.01
CA ASP A 121 -6.51 8.14 7.79
C ASP A 121 -6.98 7.63 6.41
N THR A 122 -6.05 7.30 5.50
CA THR A 122 -6.36 6.86 4.14
C THR A 122 -5.83 5.46 3.86
N ILE A 123 -4.50 5.32 3.81
CA ILE A 123 -3.82 4.12 3.33
C ILE A 123 -4.07 2.92 4.24
N VAL A 124 -4.04 3.10 5.56
CA VAL A 124 -4.26 1.99 6.49
C VAL A 124 -5.69 1.44 6.39
N PRO A 125 -6.75 2.28 6.44
CA PRO A 125 -8.11 1.82 6.16
C PRO A 125 -8.29 1.18 4.78
N TRP A 126 -7.62 1.71 3.74
CA TRP A 126 -7.72 1.15 2.39
C TRP A 126 -7.03 -0.21 2.26
N ALA A 127 -5.87 -0.38 2.91
CA ALA A 127 -5.20 -1.67 3.00
C ALA A 127 -6.08 -2.70 3.72
N ALA A 128 -6.76 -2.33 4.81
CA ALA A 128 -7.69 -3.22 5.50
C ALA A 128 -8.83 -3.68 4.59
N ARG A 129 -9.43 -2.76 3.81
CA ARG A 129 -10.46 -3.12 2.82
C ARG A 129 -9.93 -4.03 1.71
N TRP A 130 -8.73 -3.76 1.22
CA TRP A 130 -8.07 -4.61 0.22
C TRP A 130 -7.86 -6.02 0.77
N LEU A 131 -7.38 -6.17 2.00
CA LEU A 131 -7.18 -7.48 2.65
C LEU A 131 -8.50 -8.27 2.76
N ALA A 132 -9.58 -7.60 3.15
CA ALA A 132 -10.90 -8.23 3.20
C ALA A 132 -11.36 -8.75 1.82
N CYS A 133 -11.14 -7.96 0.76
CA CYS A 133 -11.46 -8.37 -0.61
C CYS A 133 -10.54 -9.49 -1.09
N TYR A 134 -9.26 -9.44 -0.74
CA TYR A 134 -8.27 -10.46 -1.07
C TYR A 134 -8.62 -11.82 -0.45
N GLU A 135 -9.11 -11.87 0.79
CA GLU A 135 -9.52 -13.14 1.39
C GLU A 135 -10.72 -13.79 0.67
N LEU A 136 -11.68 -12.99 0.21
CA LEU A 136 -12.77 -13.48 -0.62
C LEU A 136 -12.24 -13.94 -1.98
N TRP A 137 -11.37 -13.16 -2.61
CA TRP A 137 -10.76 -13.50 -3.90
C TRP A 137 -9.92 -14.77 -3.84
N GLU A 138 -9.15 -14.99 -2.78
CA GLU A 138 -8.37 -16.22 -2.58
C GLU A 138 -9.28 -17.45 -2.52
N THR A 139 -10.49 -17.30 -1.98
CA THR A 139 -11.45 -18.41 -1.83
C THR A 139 -12.33 -18.62 -3.07
N THR A 140 -12.79 -17.55 -3.71
CA THR A 140 -13.78 -17.63 -4.79
C THR A 140 -13.20 -17.39 -6.17
N GLY A 141 -11.96 -16.91 -6.28
CA GLY A 141 -11.34 -16.49 -7.53
C GLY A 141 -11.95 -15.22 -8.16
N ARG A 142 -12.80 -14.49 -7.43
CA ARG A 142 -13.52 -13.29 -7.93
C ARG A 142 -13.18 -12.09 -7.07
N TRP A 143 -13.02 -10.93 -7.69
CA TRP A 143 -12.59 -9.74 -6.99
C TRP A 143 -13.79 -8.86 -6.61
N TYR A 144 -13.94 -8.63 -5.31
CA TYR A 144 -15.04 -7.81 -4.76
C TYR A 144 -14.61 -6.38 -4.41
N GLY A 145 -13.35 -6.03 -4.70
CA GLY A 145 -12.87 -4.66 -4.55
C GLY A 145 -13.34 -3.78 -5.70
N GLY A 146 -13.50 -2.48 -5.43
CA GLY A 146 -13.67 -1.47 -6.47
C GLY A 146 -12.34 -0.77 -6.80
N GLY A 147 -12.37 0.14 -7.78
CA GLY A 147 -11.24 0.97 -8.18
C GLY A 147 -10.66 0.58 -9.53
N ARG A 148 -10.05 1.54 -10.23
CA ARG A 148 -9.35 1.28 -11.50
C ARG A 148 -7.91 0.86 -11.20
N HIS A 149 -7.44 -0.22 -11.81
CA HIS A 149 -6.03 -0.61 -11.76
C HIS A 149 -5.26 0.10 -12.88
N VAL A 150 -4.09 0.66 -12.55
CA VAL A 150 -3.20 1.29 -13.53
C VAL A 150 -1.82 0.66 -13.38
N ASP A 151 -1.32 0.04 -14.45
CA ASP A 151 0.03 -0.52 -14.45
C ASP A 151 1.06 0.60 -14.52
N LEU A 152 1.97 0.66 -13.55
CA LEU A 152 3.03 1.68 -13.51
C LEU A 152 4.10 1.50 -14.61
N LYS A 153 3.98 0.48 -15.46
CA LYS A 153 4.89 0.20 -16.57
C LYS A 153 4.52 0.91 -17.89
N GLU A 154 3.33 1.51 -18.00
CA GLU A 154 2.79 1.95 -19.29
C GLU A 154 3.13 3.40 -19.72
N ASN A 155 4.26 3.97 -19.27
CA ASN A 155 4.75 5.27 -19.76
C ASN A 155 6.29 5.34 -19.77
N ALA A 156 6.90 4.39 -20.46
CA ALA A 156 8.33 4.44 -20.80
C ALA A 156 8.50 4.09 -22.30
N ASP A 157 7.89 4.90 -23.16
CA ASP A 157 8.23 5.04 -24.58
C ASP A 157 8.50 6.52 -24.87
#